data_AF-W5WAT1-F1
#
_entry.id   AF-W5WAT1-F1
#
_cell.length_a   1.000
_cell.length_b   1.000
_cell.length_c   1.000
_cell.angle_alpha   90.00
_cell.angle_beta   90.00
_cell.angle_gamma   90.00
#
_symmetry.space_group_name_H-M   'P 1'
#
loop_
_entity.id
_entity.type
_entity.pdbx_description
1 polymer ?
#
loop_
_entity_poly.entity_id
_entity_poly.type
_entity_poly.pdbx_seq_one_letter_code
_entity_poly.pdbx_strand_id
1 'polypeptide(L)'
;MNANEAGRILLMAISLDPKMPQPDDAGFIRSAWAAALHDVPVEAGQQAVIAYYRSDRYTQTRETIAPGDIVQWWNARRRPNEQERAGGDRRALPAPPMDPQRVMAGVSLVRKSLAIAKGVDPDEAEGEAEAARLLRSVRCPHCQAEVNRPCVGIRGVPLSDGVVHDSRQQAVDGQAPAVRPRSEVAARSEIGRMGVRGAESA
;
A
#
# COMPACT_ATOMS: atom_id res chain seq x y z
N MET A 1 -26.21 5.67 6.00
CA MET A 1 -27.66 5.83 6.24
C MET A 1 -28.08 5.29 7.60
N ASN A 2 -29.23 5.74 8.15
CA ASN A 2 -29.80 5.24 9.41
C ASN A 2 -30.70 4.00 9.21
N ALA A 3 -31.20 3.40 10.30
CA ALA A 3 -32.01 2.18 10.27
C ALA A 3 -33.36 2.32 9.53
N ASN A 4 -34.00 3.48 9.61
CA ASN A 4 -35.24 3.74 8.87
C ASN A 4 -34.99 3.84 7.36
N GLU A 5 -33.90 4.51 6.98
CA GLU A 5 -33.46 4.61 5.59
C GLU A 5 -33.09 3.24 5.02
N ALA A 6 -32.29 2.45 5.75
CA ALA A 6 -31.95 1.09 5.37
C ALA A 6 -33.20 0.20 5.23
N GLY A 7 -34.19 0.37 6.12
CA GLY A 7 -35.48 -0.31 6.01
C GLY A 7 -36.24 0.03 4.71
N ARG A 8 -36.17 1.28 4.23
CA ARG A 8 -36.76 1.67 2.93
C ARG A 8 -36.06 0.99 1.75
N ILE A 9 -34.73 0.89 1.80
CA ILE A 9 -33.96 0.16 0.77
C ILE A 9 -34.34 -1.32 0.78
N LEU A 10 -34.45 -1.94 1.96
CA LEU A 10 -34.84 -3.34 2.09
C LEU A 10 -36.24 -3.59 1.53
N LEU A 11 -37.22 -2.75 1.88
CA LEU A 11 -38.59 -2.87 1.34
C LEU A 11 -38.64 -2.72 -0.19
N MET A 12 -37.83 -1.81 -0.74
CA MET A 12 -37.70 -1.64 -2.18
C MET A 12 -37.09 -2.87 -2.84
N ALA A 13 -36.10 -3.51 -2.21
CA ALA A 13 -35.50 -4.71 -2.76
C ALA A 13 -36.41 -5.95 -2.60
N ILE A 14 -37.22 -6.03 -1.54
CA ILE A 14 -38.27 -7.06 -1.36
C ILE A 14 -39.33 -6.95 -2.46
N SER A 15 -39.72 -5.73 -2.86
CA SER A 15 -40.72 -5.57 -3.92
C SER A 15 -40.23 -5.99 -5.30
N LEU A 16 -38.90 -6.02 -5.51
CA LEU A 16 -38.26 -6.45 -6.75
C LEU A 16 -37.82 -7.92 -6.72
N ASP A 17 -37.52 -8.47 -5.54
CA ASP A 17 -37.14 -9.87 -5.34
C ASP A 17 -37.94 -10.50 -4.19
N PRO A 18 -38.95 -11.33 -4.50
CA PRO A 18 -39.73 -12.03 -3.48
C PRO A 18 -38.93 -12.98 -2.60
N LYS A 19 -37.70 -13.35 -2.99
CA LYS A 19 -36.82 -14.23 -2.20
C LYS A 19 -36.08 -13.49 -1.09
N MET A 20 -36.15 -12.16 -1.05
CA MET A 20 -35.45 -11.40 -0.02
C MET A 20 -35.93 -11.76 1.39
N PRO A 21 -35.01 -11.77 2.37
CA PRO A 21 -35.39 -11.87 3.77
C PRO A 21 -36.35 -10.74 4.16
N GLN A 22 -37.52 -11.10 4.67
CA GLN A 22 -38.45 -10.13 5.23
C GLN A 22 -37.83 -9.51 6.50
N PRO A 23 -38.00 -8.20 6.74
CA PRO A 23 -37.57 -7.60 7.99
C PRO A 23 -38.24 -8.31 9.15
N ASP A 24 -37.46 -8.67 10.15
CA ASP A 24 -37.97 -9.20 11.41
C ASP A 24 -38.63 -8.09 12.24
N ASP A 25 -39.63 -8.49 13.05
CA ASP A 25 -40.34 -7.56 13.94
C ASP A 25 -39.38 -6.90 14.95
N ALA A 26 -38.34 -7.63 15.37
CA ALA A 26 -37.29 -7.12 16.25
C ALA A 26 -36.32 -6.14 15.55
N GLY A 27 -36.41 -5.98 14.22
CA GLY A 27 -35.64 -5.01 13.45
C GLY A 27 -34.15 -5.33 13.33
N PHE A 28 -33.72 -6.55 13.64
CA PHE A 28 -32.34 -6.99 13.51
C PHE A 28 -31.83 -6.84 12.07
N ILE A 29 -32.59 -7.29 11.07
CA ILE A 29 -32.19 -7.24 9.65
C ILE A 29 -32.03 -5.78 9.21
N ARG A 30 -32.96 -4.91 9.62
CA ARG A 30 -32.88 -3.47 9.34
C ARG A 30 -31.63 -2.84 9.97
N SER A 31 -31.33 -3.20 11.22
CA SER A 31 -30.17 -2.69 11.94
C SER A 31 -28.85 -3.19 11.33
N ALA A 32 -28.79 -4.46 10.92
CA ALA A 32 -27.64 -5.04 10.23
C ALA A 32 -27.39 -4.35 8.87
N TRP A 33 -28.45 -4.11 8.10
CA TRP A 33 -28.34 -3.35 6.85
C TRP A 33 -27.89 -1.90 7.09
N ALA A 34 -28.41 -1.25 8.13
CA ALA A 34 -28.01 0.11 8.48
C ALA A 34 -26.52 0.20 8.83
N ALA A 35 -26.02 -0.75 9.63
CA ALA A 35 -24.61 -0.84 9.97
C ALA A 35 -23.74 -1.06 8.72
N ALA A 36 -24.14 -1.97 7.82
CA ALA A 36 -23.41 -2.24 6.59
C ALA A 36 -23.42 -1.06 5.60
N LEU A 37 -24.48 -0.25 5.61
CA LEU A 37 -24.69 0.87 4.69
C LEU A 37 -24.46 2.24 5.37
N HIS A 38 -23.76 2.27 6.51
CA HIS A 38 -23.57 3.48 7.31
C HIS A 38 -23.02 4.66 6.48
N ASP A 39 -22.05 4.40 5.58
CA ASP A 39 -21.39 5.42 4.76
C ASP A 39 -22.03 5.63 3.37
N VAL A 40 -23.14 4.95 3.09
CA VAL A 40 -23.86 5.05 1.82
C VAL A 40 -25.05 6.01 1.99
N PRO A 41 -25.18 7.05 1.15
CA PRO A 41 -26.38 7.89 1.10
C PRO A 41 -27.61 7.09 0.67
N VAL A 42 -28.79 7.42 1.20
CA VAL A 42 -30.02 6.65 0.92
C VAL A 42 -30.38 6.67 -0.57
N GLU A 43 -30.23 7.80 -1.24
CA GLU A 43 -30.50 7.94 -2.68
C GLU A 43 -29.55 7.06 -3.52
N ALA A 44 -28.28 6.98 -3.12
CA ALA A 44 -27.31 6.10 -3.76
C ALA A 44 -27.68 4.63 -3.55
N GLY A 45 -28.16 4.26 -2.35
CA GLY A 45 -28.69 2.94 -2.06
C GLY A 45 -29.86 2.55 -2.97
N GLN A 46 -30.82 3.46 -3.15
CA GLN A 46 -31.98 3.23 -4.03
C GLN A 46 -31.56 3.00 -5.48
N GLN A 47 -30.66 3.84 -5.99
CA GLN A 47 -30.14 3.69 -7.35
C GLN A 47 -29.34 2.40 -7.54
N ALA A 48 -28.57 1.99 -6.52
CA ALA A 48 -27.83 0.74 -6.55
C ALA A 48 -28.76 -0.48 -6.67
N VAL A 49 -29.87 -0.50 -5.90
CA VAL A 49 -30.89 -1.55 -5.98
C VAL A 49 -31.48 -1.65 -7.39
N ILE A 50 -31.90 -0.51 -7.96
CA ILE A 50 -32.45 -0.47 -9.33
C ILE A 50 -31.42 -0.98 -10.34
N ALA A 51 -30.18 -0.52 -10.23
CA ALA A 51 -29.10 -0.89 -11.14
C ALA A 51 -28.77 -2.38 -11.05
N TYR A 52 -28.74 -2.94 -9.84
CA TYR A 52 -28.45 -4.37 -9.62
C TYR A 52 -29.50 -5.26 -10.28
N TYR A 53 -30.79 -5.02 -10.03
CA TYR A 53 -31.86 -5.85 -10.60
C TYR A 53 -32.05 -5.68 -12.11
N ARG A 54 -31.46 -4.64 -12.71
CA ARG A 54 -31.37 -4.46 -14.16
C ARG A 54 -30.07 -4.99 -14.78
N SER A 55 -29.14 -5.48 -13.96
CA SER A 55 -27.82 -5.89 -14.43
C SER A 55 -27.82 -7.28 -15.05
N ASP A 56 -26.84 -7.53 -15.91
CA ASP A 56 -26.56 -8.87 -16.44
C ASP A 56 -26.26 -9.86 -15.32
N ARG A 57 -25.60 -9.41 -14.24
CA ARG A 57 -25.29 -10.23 -13.06
C ARG A 57 -26.56 -10.83 -12.48
N TYR A 58 -27.57 -10.01 -12.19
CA TYR A 58 -28.84 -10.52 -11.67
C TYR A 58 -29.53 -11.46 -12.68
N THR A 59 -29.50 -11.11 -13.96
CA THR A 59 -30.12 -11.92 -15.01
C THR A 59 -29.52 -13.33 -15.08
N GLN A 60 -28.20 -13.44 -14.90
CA GLN A 60 -27.43 -14.68 -14.97
C GLN A 60 -27.50 -15.50 -13.68
N THR A 61 -27.31 -14.88 -12.51
CA THR A 61 -27.18 -15.62 -11.24
C THR A 61 -28.51 -15.76 -10.50
N ARG A 62 -29.45 -14.83 -10.71
CA ARG A 62 -30.72 -14.73 -9.96
C ARG A 62 -30.50 -14.67 -8.45
N GLU A 63 -29.34 -14.18 -8.02
CA GLU A 63 -28.99 -13.94 -6.63
C GLU A 63 -29.68 -12.68 -6.11
N THR A 64 -30.02 -12.71 -4.82
CA THR A 64 -30.59 -11.56 -4.12
C THR A 64 -29.51 -10.54 -3.81
N ILE A 65 -29.81 -9.25 -3.97
CA ILE A 65 -28.86 -8.18 -3.64
C ILE A 65 -28.49 -8.19 -2.16
N ALA A 66 -27.19 -8.07 -1.86
CA ALA A 66 -26.67 -7.90 -0.52
C ALA A 66 -26.24 -6.45 -0.27
N PRO A 67 -26.14 -6.00 1.01
CA PRO A 67 -25.59 -4.68 1.34
C PRO A 67 -24.21 -4.43 0.71
N GLY A 68 -23.37 -5.46 0.61
CA GLY A 68 -22.05 -5.38 -0.01
C GLY A 68 -22.10 -4.96 -1.49
N ASP A 69 -23.10 -5.41 -2.25
CA ASP A 69 -23.27 -5.02 -3.66
C ASP A 69 -23.60 -3.53 -3.78
N ILE A 70 -24.40 -2.99 -2.86
CA ILE A 70 -24.74 -1.56 -2.80
C ILE A 70 -23.50 -0.73 -2.46
N VAL A 71 -22.72 -1.16 -1.46
CA VAL A 71 -21.45 -0.50 -1.10
C VAL A 71 -20.47 -0.51 -2.27
N GLN A 72 -20.34 -1.65 -2.96
CA GLN A 72 -19.47 -1.77 -4.12
C GLN A 72 -19.90 -0.82 -5.25
N TRP A 73 -21.20 -0.78 -5.54
CA TRP A 73 -21.78 0.10 -6.55
C TRP A 73 -21.53 1.59 -6.22
N TRP A 74 -21.69 1.97 -4.95
CA TRP A 74 -21.45 3.34 -4.48
C TRP A 74 -19.98 3.72 -4.60
N ASN A 75 -19.07 2.86 -4.13
CA ASN A 75 -17.64 3.09 -4.21
C ASN A 75 -17.16 3.20 -5.66
N ALA A 76 -17.70 2.39 -6.57
CA ALA A 76 -17.38 2.46 -7.99
C ALA A 76 -17.80 3.79 -8.63
N ARG A 77 -18.81 4.49 -8.10
CA ARG A 77 -19.29 5.80 -8.58
C ARG A 77 -18.69 6.99 -7.85
N ARG A 78 -18.24 6.80 -6.61
CA ARG A 78 -17.49 7.85 -5.89
C ARG A 78 -16.07 7.99 -6.42
N ARG A 79 -15.45 6.90 -6.83
CA ARG A 79 -14.10 6.85 -7.42
C ARG A 79 -13.91 7.71 -8.68
N PRO A 80 -14.79 7.70 -9.70
CA PRO A 80 -14.64 8.57 -10.86
C PRO A 80 -14.69 10.05 -10.46
N ASN A 81 -15.55 10.44 -9.51
CA ASN A 81 -15.58 11.83 -9.00
C ASN A 81 -14.35 12.19 -8.16
N GLU A 82 -13.77 11.26 -7.39
CA GLU A 82 -12.50 11.49 -6.69
C GLU A 82 -11.31 11.56 -7.65
N GLN A 83 -11.30 10.74 -8.70
CA GLN A 83 -10.29 10.77 -9.77
C GLN A 83 -10.42 12.01 -10.67
N GLU A 84 -11.64 12.49 -10.92
CA GLU A 84 -11.90 13.74 -11.64
C GLU A 84 -11.61 14.97 -10.76
N ARG A 85 -11.96 14.97 -9.47
CA ARG A 85 -11.59 16.04 -8.52
C ARG A 85 -10.09 16.08 -8.23
N ALA A 86 -9.43 14.93 -8.15
CA ALA A 86 -7.97 14.83 -8.11
C ALA A 86 -7.32 14.97 -9.50
N GLY A 87 -8.13 15.08 -10.55
CA GLY A 87 -7.74 15.05 -11.95
C GLY A 87 -8.24 16.25 -12.76
N GLY A 88 -8.50 17.39 -12.10
CA GLY A 88 -8.51 18.68 -12.78
C GLY A 88 -7.22 18.80 -13.59
N ASP A 89 -7.37 18.76 -14.92
CA ASP A 89 -6.29 18.76 -15.91
C ASP A 89 -5.19 17.70 -15.70
N ARG A 90 -5.57 16.42 -15.75
CA ARG A 90 -4.66 15.42 -16.33
C ARG A 90 -5.04 15.17 -17.79
N ARG A 91 -4.75 16.15 -18.67
CA ARG A 91 -4.30 15.81 -20.03
C ARG A 91 -3.34 14.64 -19.85
N ALA A 92 -3.59 13.53 -20.54
CA ALA A 92 -2.80 12.29 -20.47
C ALA A 92 -1.31 12.62 -20.31
N LEU A 93 -0.87 12.73 -19.05
CA LEU A 93 0.51 12.98 -18.74
C LEU A 93 1.18 11.67 -19.15
N PRO A 94 2.22 11.72 -19.99
CA PRO A 94 2.99 10.52 -20.28
C PRO A 94 3.32 9.88 -18.94
N ALA A 95 3.11 8.56 -18.83
CA ALA A 95 3.40 7.83 -17.61
C ALA A 95 4.78 8.30 -17.13
N PRO A 96 4.87 8.84 -15.89
CA PRO A 96 6.14 9.34 -15.41
C PRO A 96 7.17 8.22 -15.59
N PRO A 97 8.37 8.53 -16.09
CA PRO A 97 9.40 7.51 -16.29
C PRO A 97 9.52 6.73 -14.98
N MET A 98 9.45 5.40 -15.09
CA MET A 98 9.50 4.51 -13.93
C MET A 98 10.87 4.69 -13.27
N ASP A 99 10.92 5.49 -12.21
CA ASP A 99 12.10 5.69 -11.39
C ASP A 99 12.15 4.55 -10.35
N PRO A 100 13.08 3.59 -10.47
CA PRO A 100 13.18 2.46 -9.55
C PRO A 100 13.39 2.91 -8.10
N GLN A 101 14.04 4.06 -7.87
CA GLN A 101 14.27 4.57 -6.52
C GLN A 101 12.97 5.05 -5.88
N ARG A 102 12.11 5.76 -6.63
CA ARG A 102 10.77 6.16 -6.16
C ARG A 102 9.88 4.97 -5.85
N VAL A 103 9.93 3.92 -6.68
CA VAL A 103 9.18 2.68 -6.44
C VAL A 103 9.64 2.03 -5.13
N MET A 104 10.95 1.95 -4.89
CA MET A 104 11.50 1.38 -3.66
C MET A 104 11.16 2.21 -2.42
N ALA A 105 11.20 3.54 -2.51
CA ALA A 105 10.77 4.42 -1.43
C ALA A 105 9.29 4.18 -1.06
N GLY A 106 8.41 4.02 -2.07
CA GLY A 106 7.01 3.70 -1.86
C GLY A 106 6.79 2.35 -1.17
N VAL A 107 7.53 1.30 -1.59
CA VAL A 107 7.47 -0.03 -0.96
C VAL A 107 7.97 0.00 0.49
N SER A 108 9.05 0.74 0.78
CA SER A 108 9.53 0.94 2.16
C SER A 108 8.48 1.63 3.03
N LEU A 109 7.81 2.67 2.52
CA LEU A 109 6.75 3.37 3.24
C LEU A 109 5.62 2.42 3.62
N VAL A 110 5.13 1.62 2.67
CA VAL A 110 4.05 0.65 2.92
C VAL A 110 4.47 -0.38 3.98
N ARG A 111 5.71 -0.87 3.93
CA ARG A 111 6.24 -1.81 4.92
C ARG A 111 6.34 -1.19 6.32
N LYS A 112 6.85 0.03 6.42
CA LYS A 112 6.90 0.80 7.68
C LYS A 112 5.49 0.96 8.26
N SER A 113 4.53 1.41 7.47
CA SER A 113 3.14 1.58 7.91
C SER A 113 2.51 0.26 8.39
N LEU A 114 2.81 -0.86 7.71
CA LEU A 114 2.31 -2.17 8.12
C LEU A 114 2.96 -2.66 9.43
N ALA A 115 4.25 -2.41 9.65
CA ALA A 115 4.94 -2.75 10.89
C ALA A 115 4.39 -1.93 12.08
N ILE A 116 4.20 -0.62 11.90
CA ILE A 116 3.56 0.25 12.90
C ILE A 116 2.14 -0.25 13.22
N ALA A 117 1.36 -0.63 12.20
CA ALA A 117 0.02 -1.19 12.41
C ALA A 117 0.02 -2.52 13.19
N LYS A 118 1.14 -3.25 13.17
CA LYS A 118 1.36 -4.48 13.95
C LYS A 118 1.91 -4.23 15.36
N GLY A 119 2.10 -2.96 15.74
CA GLY A 119 2.59 -2.56 17.06
C GLY A 119 4.12 -2.51 17.19
N VAL A 120 4.86 -2.54 16.07
CA VAL A 120 6.31 -2.30 16.08
C VAL A 120 6.56 -0.80 16.28
N ASP A 121 7.60 -0.46 17.04
CA ASP A 121 7.99 0.93 17.27
C ASP A 121 8.33 1.63 15.93
N PRO A 122 7.94 2.91 15.73
CA PRO A 122 8.18 3.61 14.46
C PRO A 122 9.65 3.71 14.03
N ASP A 123 10.57 3.84 14.98
CA ASP A 123 12.00 3.96 14.70
C ASP A 123 12.59 2.59 14.33
N GLU A 124 12.12 1.53 15.01
CA GLU A 124 12.45 0.14 14.68
C GLU A 124 11.92 -0.25 13.29
N ALA A 125 10.67 0.12 12.98
CA ALA A 125 10.04 -0.13 11.68
C ALA A 125 10.76 0.60 10.53
N GLU A 126 11.33 1.77 10.78
CA GLU A 126 12.15 2.49 9.81
C GLU A 126 13.51 1.80 9.61
N GLY A 127 14.16 1.37 10.69
CA GLY A 127 15.40 0.61 10.64
C GLY A 127 15.26 -0.69 9.85
N GLU A 128 14.19 -1.46 10.08
CA GLU A 128 13.89 -2.67 9.31
C GLU A 128 13.62 -2.38 7.83
N ALA A 129 12.89 -1.31 7.53
CA ALA A 129 12.61 -0.91 6.16
C ALA A 129 13.87 -0.49 5.39
N GLU A 130 14.82 0.16 6.07
CA GLU A 130 16.12 0.53 5.51
C GLU A 130 17.02 -0.68 5.30
N ALA A 131 17.14 -1.56 6.31
CA ALA A 131 17.90 -2.80 6.20
C ALA A 131 17.37 -3.67 5.04
N ALA A 132 16.05 -3.79 4.90
CA ALA A 132 15.44 -4.50 3.79
C ALA A 132 15.70 -3.85 2.42
N ARG A 133 15.83 -2.51 2.37
CA ARG A 133 16.20 -1.78 1.15
C ARG A 133 17.65 -2.08 0.77
N LEU A 134 18.55 -2.04 1.75
CA LEU A 134 19.96 -2.32 1.56
C LEU A 134 20.16 -3.75 1.05
N LEU A 135 19.49 -4.75 1.63
CA LEU A 135 19.56 -6.14 1.17
C LEU A 135 19.07 -6.39 -0.26
N ARG A 136 18.21 -5.52 -0.76
CA ARG A 136 17.66 -5.61 -2.12
C ARG A 136 18.39 -4.74 -3.13
N SER A 137 19.32 -3.88 -2.69
CA SER A 137 20.11 -3.04 -3.60
C SER A 137 21.14 -3.84 -4.40
N VAL A 138 21.46 -5.07 -3.96
CA VAL A 138 22.41 -5.98 -4.60
C VAL A 138 21.74 -7.20 -5.23
N ARG A 139 22.32 -7.68 -6.33
CA ARG A 139 21.97 -8.99 -6.91
C ARG A 139 22.39 -10.10 -5.96
N CYS A 140 21.54 -11.10 -5.76
CA CYS A 140 21.89 -12.26 -4.92
C CYS A 140 22.89 -13.17 -5.64
N PRO A 141 24.07 -13.47 -5.08
CA PRO A 141 25.03 -14.38 -5.72
C PRO A 141 24.53 -15.84 -5.77
N HIS A 142 23.75 -16.28 -4.78
CA HIS A 142 23.27 -17.66 -4.68
C HIS A 142 22.13 -17.97 -5.67
N CYS A 143 21.00 -17.28 -5.55
CA CYS A 143 19.82 -17.53 -6.39
C CYS A 143 19.72 -16.64 -7.63
N GLN A 144 20.73 -15.79 -7.86
CA GLN A 144 20.80 -14.82 -8.97
C GLN A 144 19.66 -13.80 -9.04
N ALA A 145 18.79 -13.72 -8.01
CA ALA A 145 17.72 -12.74 -7.93
C ALA A 145 18.24 -11.32 -8.18
N GLU A 146 17.59 -10.63 -9.12
CA GLU A 146 17.97 -9.28 -9.53
C GLU A 146 17.82 -8.28 -8.38
N VAL A 147 18.41 -7.09 -8.57
CA VAL A 147 18.19 -5.93 -7.70
C VAL A 147 16.69 -5.68 -7.58
N ASN A 148 16.23 -5.37 -6.37
CA ASN A 148 14.81 -5.19 -6.02
C ASN A 148 13.92 -6.43 -6.10
N ARG A 149 14.46 -7.62 -6.44
CA ARG A 149 13.72 -8.89 -6.40
C ARG A 149 14.00 -9.67 -5.11
N PRO A 150 12.99 -10.31 -4.50
CA PRO A 150 13.21 -11.18 -3.34
C PRO A 150 14.08 -12.38 -3.72
N CYS A 151 14.79 -12.94 -2.76
CA CYS A 151 15.44 -14.23 -2.93
C CYS A 151 14.40 -15.31 -3.20
N VAL A 152 14.74 -16.29 -4.03
CA VAL A 152 13.89 -17.43 -4.37
C VAL A 152 14.52 -18.73 -3.92
N GLY A 153 13.71 -19.65 -3.40
CA GLY A 153 14.15 -21.00 -3.04
C GLY A 153 14.28 -21.94 -4.25
N ILE A 154 14.51 -23.22 -3.97
CA ILE A 154 14.76 -24.27 -5.00
C ILE A 154 13.63 -24.38 -6.04
N ARG A 155 12.39 -24.05 -5.68
CA ARG A 155 11.22 -24.10 -6.58
C ARG A 155 10.90 -22.76 -7.26
N GLY A 156 11.79 -21.77 -7.18
CA GLY A 156 11.54 -20.42 -7.72
C GLY A 156 10.53 -19.60 -6.90
N VAL A 157 10.05 -20.14 -5.78
CA VAL A 157 9.12 -19.44 -4.86
C VAL A 157 9.91 -18.45 -4.00
N PRO A 158 9.44 -17.20 -3.83
CA PRO A 158 10.08 -16.23 -2.94
C PRO A 158 10.21 -16.77 -1.51
N LEU A 159 11.34 -16.49 -0.87
CA LEU A 159 11.49 -16.75 0.56
C LEU A 159 10.50 -15.88 1.36
N SER A 160 9.92 -16.47 2.41
CA SER A 160 8.96 -15.80 3.29
C SER A 160 9.62 -14.69 4.12
N ASP A 161 8.80 -13.75 4.58
CA ASP A 161 9.14 -12.79 5.64
C ASP A 161 10.44 -11.98 5.46
N GLY A 162 10.82 -11.72 4.22
CA GLY A 162 12.00 -10.89 3.94
C GLY A 162 13.34 -11.60 4.16
N VAL A 163 13.32 -12.92 4.41
CA VAL A 163 14.53 -13.74 4.48
C VAL A 163 15.30 -13.65 3.16
N VAL A 164 16.61 -13.46 3.26
CA VAL A 164 17.55 -13.47 2.14
C VAL A 164 18.57 -14.59 2.32
N HIS A 165 19.27 -14.96 1.24
CA HIS A 165 20.38 -15.90 1.36
C HIS A 165 21.57 -15.20 2.01
N ASP A 166 22.35 -15.91 2.82
CA ASP A 166 23.56 -15.39 3.48
C ASP A 166 24.53 -14.74 2.47
N SER A 167 24.66 -15.31 1.28
CA SER A 167 25.45 -14.74 0.18
C SER A 167 25.03 -13.31 -0.22
N ARG A 168 23.73 -12.98 -0.10
CA ARG A 168 23.22 -11.63 -0.38
C ARG A 168 23.51 -10.67 0.76
N GLN A 169 23.38 -11.15 2.00
CA GLN A 169 23.77 -10.40 3.20
C GLN A 169 25.27 -10.04 3.13
N GLN A 170 26.13 -11.03 2.88
CA GLN A 170 27.58 -10.85 2.72
C GLN A 170 27.93 -9.88 1.58
N ALA A 171 27.19 -9.91 0.47
CA ALA A 171 27.41 -9.00 -0.65
C ALA A 171 27.08 -7.53 -0.29
N VAL A 172 26.07 -7.31 0.57
CA VAL A 172 25.77 -5.99 1.13
C VAL A 172 26.84 -5.56 2.13
N ASP A 173 27.20 -6.45 3.05
CA ASP A 173 28.20 -6.14 4.08
C ASP A 173 29.58 -5.84 3.45
N GLY A 174 29.93 -6.53 2.36
CA GLY A 174 31.14 -6.28 1.57
C GLY A 174 31.08 -5.02 0.68
N GLN A 175 29.90 -4.40 0.51
CA GLN A 175 29.73 -3.10 -0.15
C GLN A 175 29.79 -1.92 0.81
N ALA A 176 29.78 -2.15 2.13
CA ALA A 176 30.01 -1.08 3.08
C ALA A 176 31.35 -0.42 2.75
N PRO A 177 31.40 0.90 2.47
CA PRO A 177 32.68 1.56 2.31
C PRO A 177 33.47 1.30 3.59
N ALA A 178 34.72 0.85 3.46
CA ALA A 178 35.63 0.81 4.59
C ALA A 178 35.64 2.21 5.21
N VAL A 179 34.87 2.39 6.29
CA VAL A 179 34.89 3.61 7.09
C VAL A 179 36.28 3.62 7.67
N ARG A 180 37.20 4.32 7.01
CA ARG A 180 38.52 4.56 7.57
C ARG A 180 38.30 5.22 8.93
N PRO A 181 38.81 4.65 10.02
CA PRO A 181 38.66 5.27 11.33
C PRO A 181 39.20 6.70 11.24
N ARG A 182 38.39 7.64 11.71
CA ARG A 182 38.62 9.10 11.63
C ARG A 182 39.94 9.53 12.30
N SER A 183 40.58 8.63 13.05
CA SER A 183 41.87 8.83 13.72
C SER A 183 43.08 8.90 12.78
N GLU A 184 43.01 8.47 11.51
CA GLU A 184 44.17 8.55 10.60
C GLU A 184 44.20 9.83 9.74
N VAL A 185 43.08 10.55 9.58
CA VAL A 185 43.05 11.78 8.76
C VAL A 185 43.61 12.99 9.53
N ALA A 186 43.61 12.95 10.86
CA ALA A 186 44.19 14.02 11.68
C ALA A 186 45.73 14.05 11.65
N ALA A 187 46.40 12.90 11.57
CA ALA A 187 47.86 12.83 11.65
C ALA A 187 48.58 13.32 10.38
N ARG A 188 47.89 13.40 9.24
CA ARG A 188 48.51 13.81 7.95
C ARG A 188 48.42 15.31 7.66
N SER A 189 47.58 16.05 8.39
CA SER A 189 47.41 17.50 8.21
C SER A 189 48.34 18.36 9.09
N GLU A 190 49.00 17.80 10.10
CA GLU A 190 49.93 18.55 10.95
C GLU A 190 51.36 18.65 10.41
N ILE A 191 51.80 17.71 9.57
CA ILE A 191 53.16 17.75 8.99
C ILE A 191 53.29 18.79 7.87
N GLY A 192 52.18 19.21 7.25
CA GLY A 192 52.17 20.17 6.13
C GLY A 192 52.19 21.65 6.50
N ARG A 193 52.06 22.02 7.80
CA ARG A 193 51.89 23.43 8.22
C ARG A 193 53.07 24.08 8.94
N MET A 194 54.19 23.38 9.15
CA MET A 194 55.37 23.94 9.84
C MET A 194 56.54 24.33 8.94
N GLY A 195 56.38 24.33 7.60
CA GLY A 195 57.49 24.47 6.65
C GLY A 195 57.67 25.82 5.92
N VAL A 196 56.95 26.91 6.26
CA VAL A 196 57.10 28.18 5.52
C VAL A 196 56.99 29.41 6.44
N ARG A 197 58.03 29.66 7.23
CA ARG A 197 58.37 31.02 7.70
C ARG A 197 59.89 31.13 7.83
N GLY A 198 60.53 31.46 6.72
CA GLY A 198 61.93 31.83 6.66
C GLY A 198 62.17 32.64 5.39
N ALA A 199 62.86 33.77 5.55
CA ALA A 199 63.31 34.71 4.54
C ALA A 199 62.30 35.76 4.09
N GLU A 200 62.40 36.94 4.71
CA GLU A 200 62.62 38.19 3.96
C GLU A 200 63.21 39.24 4.92
N SER A 201 64.53 39.37 4.85
CA SER A 201 65.32 40.49 5.34
C SER A 201 65.94 41.17 4.12
N ALA A 202 65.60 42.43 3.90
CA ALA A 202 66.42 43.49 3.28
C ALA A 202 65.59 44.77 3.19
#